data_AF-A0A929IZ36-F1
#
_entry.id   AF-A0A929IZ36-F1
#
_cell.length_a   1.000
_cell.length_b   1.000
_cell.length_c   1.000
_cell.angle_alpha   90.00
_cell.angle_beta   90.00
_cell.angle_gamma   90.00
#
_symmetry.space_group_name_H-M   'P 1'
#
loop_
_entity.id
_entity.type
_entity.pdbx_description
1 polymer ?
#
loop_
_entity_poly.entity_id
_entity_poly.type
_entity_poly.pdbx_seq_one_letter_code
_entity_poly.pdbx_strand_id
1 'polypeptide(L)'
;MSNLITKTFIVLTTLSILTLTYFTIQAIEIQIKELIVKETQNKLITIRDNKKQQIENYLIGLHKRIQLYASNKNIIHAMRDLKQAFFQVEKPTKKQCNIISKYYSDFTNNNLSKLDDQTTIMQYHYIVNKNSKRLLPDKYHQLHKIYHNRIRQLQHDIEDILLVDTETGRVIYSINKNIDFAVSLLKKTPSNNSLSNIFQLVNLSNQTKIIDFTPYLPLHNTHVAFIGTPILLNKQKIGILILQINSEHINNIMTHNKKWQSEKSGDTGESYIVAIDGTMRNDSRKLIEYKEDYLLAIEQAGLPNNIVTKIKLKNTSIGLQIVNTLETKAITGLDLYIDYNDEFVFAAFTPLNIFGLQWTVFATIQENEVLETVTRFTDKITDTIIQITVIILIITNLILWLIIPTQPLIVPKGYTIKQIITHINKLK
;
A
#
# COMPACT_ATOMS: atom_id res chain seq x y z
N MET A 1 -27.38 -63.56 31.33
CA MET A 1 -28.02 -62.67 30.33
C MET A 1 -27.92 -61.19 30.71
N SER A 2 -28.26 -60.79 31.95
CA SER A 2 -28.20 -59.37 32.40
C SER A 2 -26.86 -58.65 32.10
N ASN A 3 -25.72 -59.24 32.49
CA ASN A 3 -24.39 -58.61 32.25
C ASN A 3 -24.01 -58.40 30.78
N LEU A 4 -24.52 -59.21 29.84
CA LEU A 4 -24.21 -59.05 28.41
C LEU A 4 -25.02 -57.90 27.80
N ILE A 5 -26.27 -57.74 28.24
CA ILE A 5 -27.16 -56.66 27.83
C ILE A 5 -26.63 -55.32 28.33
N THR A 6 -26.16 -55.26 29.58
CA THR A 6 -25.53 -54.05 30.15
C THR A 6 -24.28 -53.62 29.38
N LYS A 7 -23.38 -54.58 29.09
CA LYS A 7 -22.14 -54.29 28.35
C LYS A 7 -22.41 -53.82 26.92
N THR A 8 -23.39 -54.44 26.24
CA THR A 8 -23.77 -54.02 24.89
C THR A 8 -24.41 -52.63 24.88
N PHE A 9 -25.24 -52.29 25.88
CA PHE A 9 -25.82 -50.96 25.99
C PHE A 9 -24.78 -49.88 26.26
N ILE A 10 -23.82 -50.13 27.17
CA ILE A 10 -22.69 -49.22 27.42
C ILE A 10 -21.90 -48.98 26.14
N VAL A 11 -21.52 -50.04 25.41
CA VAL A 11 -20.74 -49.93 24.16
C VAL A 11 -21.51 -49.16 23.08
N LEU A 12 -22.82 -49.38 22.94
CA LEU A 12 -23.63 -48.66 21.97
C LEU A 12 -23.71 -47.16 22.32
N THR A 13 -24.00 -46.82 23.58
CA THR A 13 -24.08 -45.41 24.02
C THR A 13 -22.76 -44.68 23.89
N THR A 14 -21.63 -45.32 24.25
CA THR A 14 -20.31 -44.71 24.10
C THR A 14 -19.97 -44.48 22.63
N LEU A 15 -20.25 -45.45 21.75
CA LEU A 15 -20.04 -45.30 20.31
C LEU A 15 -20.92 -44.19 19.71
N SER A 16 -22.18 -44.08 20.14
CA SER A 16 -23.07 -43.00 19.72
C SER A 16 -22.56 -41.61 20.16
N ILE A 17 -22.06 -41.49 21.39
CA ILE A 17 -21.50 -40.23 21.89
C ILE A 17 -20.22 -39.86 21.11
N LEU A 18 -19.32 -40.81 20.89
CA LEU A 18 -18.07 -40.57 20.16
C LEU A 18 -18.32 -40.21 18.69
N THR A 19 -19.25 -40.89 18.02
CA THR A 19 -19.64 -40.56 16.64
C THR A 19 -20.26 -39.17 16.54
N LEU A 20 -21.18 -38.83 17.45
CA LEU A 20 -21.75 -37.48 17.52
C LEU A 20 -20.66 -36.43 17.74
N THR A 21 -19.72 -36.68 18.64
CA THR A 21 -18.60 -35.77 18.94
C THR A 21 -17.69 -35.56 17.73
N TYR A 22 -17.42 -36.61 16.98
CA TYR A 22 -16.64 -36.52 15.75
C TYR A 22 -17.34 -35.64 14.70
N PHE A 23 -18.64 -35.86 14.47
CA PHE A 23 -19.40 -35.06 13.52
C PHE A 23 -19.57 -33.60 13.96
N THR A 24 -19.71 -33.33 15.27
CA THR A 24 -19.79 -31.95 15.77
C THR A 24 -18.47 -31.21 15.59
N ILE A 25 -17.33 -31.85 15.84
CA ILE A 25 -16.00 -31.25 15.60
C ILE A 25 -15.85 -30.88 14.12
N GLN A 26 -16.14 -31.81 13.21
CA GLN A 26 -16.05 -31.57 11.77
C GLN A 26 -16.97 -30.44 11.29
N ALA A 27 -18.21 -30.40 11.78
CA ALA A 27 -19.17 -29.36 11.43
C ALA A 27 -18.71 -27.97 11.92
N ILE A 28 -18.15 -27.90 13.12
CA ILE A 28 -17.64 -26.66 13.72
C ILE A 28 -16.40 -26.16 12.98
N GLU A 29 -15.48 -27.04 12.60
CA GLU A 29 -14.28 -26.69 11.84
C GLU A 29 -14.63 -25.99 10.52
N ILE A 30 -15.59 -26.53 9.77
CA ILE A 30 -16.08 -25.93 8.52
C ILE A 30 -16.68 -24.54 8.78
N GLN A 31 -17.55 -24.42 9.78
CA GLN A 31 -18.21 -23.15 10.11
C GLN A 31 -17.22 -22.07 10.57
N ILE A 32 -16.22 -22.44 11.38
CA ILE A 32 -15.18 -21.52 11.86
C ILE A 32 -14.35 -21.03 10.68
N LYS A 33 -13.94 -21.93 9.77
CA LYS A 33 -13.19 -21.56 8.57
C LYS A 33 -13.96 -20.57 7.71
N GLU A 34 -15.22 -20.85 7.41
CA GLU A 34 -16.08 -19.93 6.64
C GLU A 34 -16.24 -18.57 7.32
N LEU A 35 -16.47 -18.56 8.64
CA LEU A 35 -16.66 -17.33 9.41
C LEU A 35 -15.39 -16.47 9.43
N ILE A 36 -14.22 -17.07 9.70
CA ILE A 36 -12.95 -16.34 9.76
C ILE A 36 -12.56 -15.79 8.39
N VAL A 37 -12.73 -16.58 7.32
CA VAL A 37 -12.47 -16.11 5.95
C VAL A 37 -13.39 -14.94 5.61
N LYS A 38 -14.69 -15.03 5.93
CA LYS A 38 -15.65 -13.94 5.69
C LYS A 38 -15.34 -12.69 6.52
N GLU A 39 -14.97 -12.84 7.79
CA GLU A 39 -14.55 -11.73 8.64
C GLU A 39 -13.29 -11.05 8.08
N THR A 40 -12.33 -11.86 7.63
CA THR A 40 -11.10 -11.39 6.99
C THR A 40 -11.40 -10.59 5.73
N GLN A 41 -12.25 -11.10 4.84
CA GLN A 41 -12.66 -10.40 3.63
C GLN A 41 -13.33 -9.04 3.94
N ASN A 42 -14.24 -9.00 4.92
CA ASN A 42 -14.90 -7.76 5.34
C ASN A 42 -13.91 -6.75 5.91
N LYS A 43 -12.93 -7.22 6.68
CA LYS A 43 -11.85 -6.40 7.21
C LYS A 43 -10.97 -5.83 6.11
N LEU A 44 -10.57 -6.64 5.12
CA LEU A 44 -9.79 -6.16 3.97
C LEU A 44 -10.58 -5.13 3.15
N ILE A 45 -11.87 -5.35 2.90
CA ILE A 45 -12.75 -4.36 2.27
C ILE A 45 -12.73 -3.04 3.04
N THR A 46 -12.87 -3.10 4.37
CA THR A 46 -12.89 -1.91 5.22
C THR A 46 -11.57 -1.14 5.14
N ILE A 47 -10.43 -1.84 5.23
CA ILE A 47 -9.10 -1.23 5.11
C ILE A 47 -8.96 -0.60 3.72
N ARG A 48 -9.24 -1.36 2.65
CA ARG A 48 -9.18 -0.91 1.26
C ARG A 48 -10.00 0.35 1.03
N ASP A 49 -11.26 0.38 1.47
CA ASP A 49 -12.17 1.50 1.25
C ASP A 49 -11.73 2.74 2.05
N ASN A 50 -11.21 2.56 3.26
CA ASN A 50 -10.59 3.64 4.02
C ASN A 50 -9.36 4.21 3.30
N LYS A 51 -8.46 3.36 2.80
CA LYS A 51 -7.27 3.79 2.04
C LYS A 51 -7.66 4.50 0.75
N LYS A 52 -8.62 3.96 0.00
CA LYS A 52 -9.21 4.59 -1.19
C LYS A 52 -9.66 6.00 -0.87
N GLN A 53 -10.53 6.16 0.13
CA GLN A 53 -11.09 7.44 0.50
C GLN A 53 -10.00 8.44 0.92
N GLN A 54 -9.02 8.01 1.71
CA GLN A 54 -7.92 8.87 2.16
C GLN A 54 -7.05 9.36 0.99
N ILE A 55 -6.68 8.46 0.07
CA ILE A 55 -5.86 8.82 -1.11
C ILE A 55 -6.64 9.71 -2.08
N GLU A 56 -7.89 9.37 -2.37
CA GLU A 56 -8.75 10.21 -3.23
C GLU A 56 -8.91 11.60 -2.62
N ASN A 57 -9.22 11.70 -1.33
CA ASN A 57 -9.34 12.99 -0.64
C ASN A 57 -8.04 13.79 -0.66
N TYR A 58 -6.89 13.14 -0.44
CA TYR A 58 -5.59 13.80 -0.49
C TYR A 58 -5.32 14.39 -1.89
N LEU A 59 -5.48 13.60 -2.95
CA LEU A 59 -5.20 14.05 -4.32
C LEU A 59 -6.23 15.07 -4.83
N ILE A 60 -7.51 14.92 -4.49
CA ILE A 60 -8.56 15.93 -4.77
C ILE A 60 -8.28 17.22 -4.01
N GLY A 61 -7.88 17.12 -2.74
CA GLY A 61 -7.45 18.26 -1.93
C GLY A 61 -6.25 18.96 -2.54
N LEU A 62 -5.23 18.21 -2.98
CA LEU A 62 -4.04 18.74 -3.64
C LEU A 62 -4.39 19.47 -4.95
N HIS A 63 -5.30 18.91 -5.75
CA HIS A 63 -5.79 19.53 -6.98
C HIS A 63 -6.47 20.87 -6.73
N LYS A 64 -7.32 20.98 -5.71
CA LYS A 64 -7.95 22.24 -5.33
C LYS A 64 -6.93 23.24 -4.76
N ARG A 65 -6.00 22.75 -3.92
CA ARG A 65 -4.97 23.56 -3.26
C ARG A 65 -4.00 24.19 -4.25
N ILE A 66 -3.54 23.47 -5.28
CA ILE A 66 -2.66 24.05 -6.30
C ILE A 66 -3.37 25.17 -7.09
N GLN A 67 -4.67 25.02 -7.39
CA GLN A 67 -5.46 26.07 -8.06
C GLN A 67 -5.57 27.34 -7.19
N LEU A 68 -5.79 27.16 -5.88
CA LEU A 68 -5.79 28.26 -4.91
C LEU A 68 -4.41 28.94 -4.82
N TYR A 69 -3.33 28.16 -4.82
CA TYR A 69 -1.97 28.69 -4.83
C TYR A 69 -1.68 29.50 -6.10
N ALA A 70 -2.04 29.00 -7.27
CA ALA A 70 -1.86 29.72 -8.52
C ALA A 70 -2.69 31.01 -8.62
N SER A 71 -3.81 31.08 -7.90
CA SER A 71 -4.66 32.27 -7.78
C SER A 71 -4.19 33.25 -6.70
N ASN A 72 -3.21 32.85 -5.87
CA ASN A 72 -2.70 33.69 -4.79
C ASN A 72 -1.84 34.84 -5.35
N LYS A 73 -2.09 36.07 -4.89
CA LYS A 73 -1.34 37.26 -5.32
C LYS A 73 0.18 37.13 -5.14
N ASN A 74 0.64 36.43 -4.10
CA ASN A 74 2.06 36.19 -3.89
C ASN A 74 2.68 35.33 -5.00
N ILE A 75 1.98 34.30 -5.46
CA ILE A 75 2.46 33.43 -6.55
C ILE A 75 2.40 34.16 -7.89
N ILE A 76 1.31 34.89 -8.15
CA ILE A 76 1.14 35.69 -9.37
C ILE A 76 2.25 36.76 -9.46
N HIS A 77 2.48 37.52 -8.39
CA HIS A 77 3.53 38.54 -8.36
C HIS A 77 4.93 37.92 -8.37
N ALA A 78 5.16 36.81 -7.67
CA ALA A 78 6.43 36.09 -7.74
C ALA A 78 6.73 35.66 -9.17
N MET A 79 5.77 35.04 -9.87
CA MET A 79 5.95 34.62 -11.25
C MET A 79 6.29 35.80 -12.16
N ARG A 80 5.51 36.90 -12.09
CA ARG A 80 5.74 38.10 -12.89
C ARG A 80 7.11 38.74 -12.62
N ASP A 81 7.39 39.04 -11.36
CA ASP A 81 8.55 39.84 -10.96
C ASP A 81 9.85 39.04 -11.11
N LEU A 82 9.84 37.75 -10.73
CA LEU A 82 10.99 36.87 -10.91
C LEU A 82 11.23 36.63 -12.40
N LYS A 83 10.20 36.38 -13.22
CA LYS A 83 10.38 36.23 -14.68
C LYS A 83 11.05 37.46 -15.28
N GLN A 84 10.60 38.65 -14.93
CA GLN A 84 11.18 39.89 -15.45
C GLN A 84 12.66 40.05 -15.04
N ALA A 85 12.99 39.78 -13.78
CA ALA A 85 14.36 39.92 -13.28
C ALA A 85 15.29 38.78 -13.73
N PHE A 86 14.74 37.58 -14.00
CA PHE A 86 15.50 36.39 -14.36
C PHE A 86 16.34 36.61 -15.62
N PHE A 87 15.78 37.28 -16.64
CA PHE A 87 16.48 37.55 -17.90
C PHE A 87 17.39 38.79 -17.85
N GLN A 88 17.46 39.49 -16.72
CA GLN A 88 18.31 40.67 -16.52
C GLN A 88 19.63 40.34 -15.83
N VAL A 89 19.85 39.07 -15.47
CA VAL A 89 21.10 38.63 -14.84
C VAL A 89 22.24 38.68 -15.86
N GLU A 90 23.41 39.13 -15.39
CA GLU A 90 24.63 39.24 -16.20
C GLU A 90 25.04 37.89 -16.81
N LYS A 91 25.75 37.94 -17.93
CA LYS A 91 26.27 36.73 -18.55
C LYS A 91 27.35 36.07 -17.66
N PRO A 92 27.47 34.74 -17.70
CA PRO A 92 28.49 34.05 -16.92
C PRO A 92 29.90 34.38 -17.41
N THR A 93 30.81 34.60 -16.47
CA THR A 93 32.25 34.70 -16.75
C THR A 93 32.80 33.32 -17.15
N LYS A 94 33.93 33.29 -17.88
CA LYS A 94 34.63 32.04 -18.23
C LYS A 94 34.93 31.17 -16.99
N LYS A 95 35.27 31.80 -15.86
CA LYS A 95 35.52 31.11 -14.59
C LYS A 95 34.26 30.39 -14.09
N GLN A 96 33.10 31.04 -14.15
CA GLN A 96 31.82 30.45 -13.75
C GLN A 96 31.42 29.30 -14.67
N CYS A 97 31.60 29.45 -15.98
CA CYS A 97 31.37 28.37 -16.95
C CYS A 97 32.23 27.14 -16.62
N ASN A 98 33.52 27.33 -16.33
CA ASN A 98 34.43 26.23 -16.00
C ASN A 98 34.06 25.52 -14.67
N ILE A 99 33.56 26.27 -13.69
CA ILE A 99 33.10 25.70 -12.42
C ILE A 99 31.85 24.84 -12.63
N ILE A 100 30.88 25.33 -13.42
CA ILE A 100 29.67 24.59 -13.75
C ILE A 100 29.98 23.34 -14.56
N SER A 101 30.86 23.43 -15.56
CA SER A 101 31.25 22.26 -16.35
C SER A 101 31.90 21.18 -15.49
N LYS A 102 32.75 21.57 -14.54
CA LYS A 102 33.37 20.64 -13.60
C LYS A 102 32.35 20.01 -12.65
N TYR A 103 31.41 20.80 -12.13
CA TYR A 103 30.33 20.27 -11.27
C TYR A 103 29.52 19.17 -11.98
N TYR A 104 29.22 19.37 -13.26
CA TYR A 104 28.43 18.40 -14.03
C TYR A 104 29.23 17.20 -14.55
N SER A 105 30.53 17.33 -14.81
CA SER A 105 31.36 16.15 -15.13
C SER A 105 31.41 15.16 -13.96
N ASP A 106 31.36 15.66 -12.74
CA ASP A 106 31.34 14.82 -11.53
C ASP A 106 29.95 14.23 -11.26
N PHE A 107 28.87 14.93 -11.68
CA PHE A 107 27.48 14.52 -11.45
C PHE A 107 26.92 13.54 -12.50
N THR A 108 27.33 13.69 -13.75
CA THR A 108 26.95 12.79 -14.84
C THR A 108 28.20 12.34 -15.58
N ASN A 109 28.39 11.02 -15.70
CA ASN A 109 29.41 10.42 -16.59
C ASN A 109 29.24 10.80 -18.08
N ASN A 110 28.28 11.66 -18.41
CA ASN A 110 28.03 12.23 -19.73
C ASN A 110 28.24 13.74 -19.68
N ASN A 111 28.90 14.29 -20.70
CA ASN A 111 28.91 15.73 -20.94
C ASN A 111 27.46 16.20 -21.15
N LEU A 112 26.84 16.83 -20.15
CA LEU A 112 25.59 17.56 -20.39
C LEU A 112 25.83 18.51 -21.57
N SER A 113 24.87 18.54 -22.50
CA SER A 113 24.82 19.52 -23.57
C SER A 113 25.14 20.91 -23.01
N LYS A 114 26.02 21.65 -23.68
CA LYS A 114 26.46 22.99 -23.29
C LYS A 114 25.27 23.82 -22.82
N LEU A 115 25.21 24.06 -21.50
CA LEU A 115 24.17 24.87 -20.89
C LEU A 115 24.24 26.28 -21.49
N ASP A 116 23.10 26.90 -21.73
CA ASP A 116 23.07 28.29 -22.17
C ASP A 116 23.52 29.24 -21.05
N ASP A 117 23.86 30.48 -21.42
CA ASP A 117 24.39 31.49 -20.50
C ASP A 117 23.47 31.71 -19.29
N GLN A 118 22.15 31.76 -19.50
CA GLN A 118 21.17 32.01 -18.42
C GLN A 118 21.09 30.81 -17.46
N THR A 119 21.04 29.59 -17.99
CA THR A 119 21.08 28.38 -17.15
C THR A 119 22.37 28.32 -16.34
N THR A 120 23.50 28.60 -16.99
CA THR A 120 24.84 28.55 -16.38
C THR A 120 24.96 29.52 -15.21
N ILE A 121 24.59 30.80 -15.40
CA ILE A 121 24.74 31.80 -14.35
C ILE A 121 23.78 31.55 -13.17
N MET A 122 22.55 31.16 -13.45
CA MET A 122 21.55 30.86 -12.42
C MET A 122 21.94 29.63 -11.60
N GLN A 123 22.34 28.54 -12.23
CA GLN A 123 22.75 27.34 -11.51
C GLN A 123 24.07 27.56 -10.74
N TYR A 124 25.00 28.35 -11.28
CA TYR A 124 26.19 28.75 -10.56
C TYR A 124 25.84 29.42 -9.23
N HIS A 125 24.94 30.39 -9.23
CA HIS A 125 24.59 31.12 -8.00
C HIS A 125 23.71 30.33 -7.03
N TYR A 126 22.81 29.46 -7.53
CA TYR A 126 21.81 28.81 -6.69
C TYR A 126 22.15 27.37 -6.27
N ILE A 127 22.91 26.64 -7.10
CA ILE A 127 23.24 25.22 -6.91
C ILE A 127 24.69 25.05 -6.46
N VAL A 128 25.65 25.59 -7.23
CA VAL A 128 27.08 25.30 -7.03
C VAL A 128 27.70 26.21 -5.98
N ASN A 129 27.53 27.52 -6.10
CA ASN A 129 28.13 28.50 -5.20
C ASN A 129 27.13 29.02 -4.15
N LYS A 130 26.59 28.11 -3.33
CA LYS A 130 25.56 28.42 -2.32
C LYS A 130 25.98 29.51 -1.32
N ASN A 131 27.29 29.63 -1.03
CA ASN A 131 27.84 30.59 -0.08
C ASN A 131 27.91 32.02 -0.64
N SER A 132 27.93 32.19 -1.97
CA SER A 132 27.95 33.53 -2.61
C SER A 132 26.59 34.24 -2.64
N LYS A 133 25.51 33.56 -2.22
CA LYS A 133 24.15 34.13 -2.19
C LYS A 133 24.10 35.47 -1.43
N ARG A 134 24.93 35.67 -0.41
CA ARG A 134 24.93 36.93 0.38
C ARG A 134 25.45 38.17 -0.36
N LEU A 135 26.07 38.02 -1.54
CA LEU A 135 26.88 39.07 -2.17
C LEU A 135 26.36 39.55 -3.54
N LEU A 136 25.21 39.07 -4.01
CA LEU A 136 24.68 39.43 -5.34
C LEU A 136 23.64 40.56 -5.22
N PRO A 137 23.94 41.77 -5.71
CA PRO A 137 23.01 42.89 -5.68
C PRO A 137 21.94 42.80 -6.78
N ASP A 138 21.92 41.74 -7.59
CA ASP A 138 21.00 41.65 -8.72
C ASP A 138 19.53 41.63 -8.28
N LYS A 139 18.67 42.19 -9.14
CA LYS A 139 17.24 42.35 -8.87
C LYS A 139 16.55 41.00 -8.62
N TYR A 140 16.99 39.95 -9.31
CA TYR A 140 16.40 38.62 -9.16
C TYR A 140 16.69 38.05 -7.76
N HIS A 141 17.90 38.24 -7.23
CA HIS A 141 18.30 37.78 -5.91
C HIS A 141 17.51 38.47 -4.79
N GLN A 142 17.31 39.79 -4.90
CA GLN A 142 16.51 40.56 -3.96
C GLN A 142 15.05 40.07 -3.93
N LEU A 143 14.43 39.91 -5.11
CA LEU A 143 13.07 39.39 -5.24
C LEU A 143 12.98 37.93 -4.79
N HIS A 144 13.96 37.10 -5.13
CA HIS A 144 14.03 35.71 -4.70
C HIS A 144 14.02 35.63 -3.17
N LYS A 145 14.81 36.45 -2.47
CA LYS A 145 14.82 36.46 -0.99
C LYS A 145 13.44 36.77 -0.40
N ILE A 146 12.71 37.71 -0.99
CA ILE A 146 11.37 38.12 -0.54
C ILE A 146 10.36 36.99 -0.81
N TYR A 147 10.29 36.52 -2.05
CA TYR A 147 9.29 35.53 -2.46
C TYR A 147 9.59 34.13 -1.91
N HIS A 148 10.85 33.75 -1.76
CA HIS A 148 11.22 32.44 -1.25
C HIS A 148 10.67 32.18 0.16
N ASN A 149 10.74 33.17 1.06
CA ASN A 149 10.17 33.04 2.40
C ASN A 149 8.65 32.86 2.37
N ARG A 150 7.95 33.56 1.47
CA ARG A 150 6.49 33.46 1.31
C ARG A 150 6.07 32.13 0.68
N ILE A 151 6.79 31.69 -0.35
CA ILE A 151 6.49 30.43 -1.07
C ILE A 151 6.81 29.22 -0.18
N ARG A 152 7.89 29.27 0.61
CA ARG A 152 8.26 28.18 1.54
C ARG A 152 7.17 27.88 2.56
N GLN A 153 6.38 28.86 2.97
CA GLN A 153 5.23 28.63 3.87
C GLN A 153 4.14 27.75 3.25
N LEU A 154 4.13 27.57 1.93
CA LEU A 154 3.18 26.72 1.21
C LEU A 154 3.64 25.25 1.09
N GLN A 155 4.87 24.94 1.49
CA GLN A 155 5.56 23.68 1.19
C GLN A 155 5.15 22.48 2.08
N HIS A 156 4.30 22.65 3.11
CA HIS A 156 4.03 21.61 4.13
C HIS A 156 3.96 20.15 3.62
N ASP A 157 3.09 19.85 2.64
CA ASP A 157 2.93 18.49 2.07
C ASP A 157 3.44 18.40 0.61
N ILE A 158 4.40 19.22 0.22
CA ILE A 158 4.88 19.34 -1.16
C ILE A 158 6.41 19.27 -1.17
N GLU A 159 6.97 18.40 -2.01
CA GLU A 159 8.42 18.24 -2.08
C GLU A 159 9.10 19.48 -2.68
N ASP A 160 8.61 19.95 -3.82
CA ASP A 160 9.12 21.13 -4.51
C ASP A 160 7.99 21.96 -5.13
N ILE A 161 8.19 23.27 -5.20
CA ILE A 161 7.30 24.23 -5.84
C ILE A 161 8.07 24.94 -6.94
N LEU A 162 7.64 24.74 -8.18
CA LEU A 162 8.27 25.30 -9.36
C LEU A 162 7.36 26.35 -10.03
N LEU A 163 7.97 27.46 -10.44
CA LEU A 163 7.34 28.46 -11.31
C LEU A 163 8.02 28.41 -12.66
N VAL A 164 7.24 28.13 -13.71
CA VAL A 164 7.75 27.92 -15.07
C VAL A 164 7.16 28.97 -16.00
N ASP A 165 8.01 29.59 -16.81
CA ASP A 165 7.59 30.53 -17.85
C ASP A 165 6.94 29.79 -19.04
N THR A 166 5.81 30.29 -19.51
CA THR A 166 5.03 29.66 -20.57
C THR A 166 5.63 29.82 -21.96
N GLU A 167 6.38 30.90 -22.19
CA GLU A 167 6.96 31.24 -23.50
C GLU A 167 8.28 30.53 -23.72
N THR A 168 9.21 30.64 -22.77
CA THR A 168 10.54 30.02 -22.86
C THR A 168 10.59 28.61 -22.30
N GLY A 169 9.56 28.17 -21.57
CA GLY A 169 9.52 26.93 -20.81
C GLY A 169 10.52 26.89 -19.65
N ARG A 170 11.14 28.01 -19.28
CA ARG A 170 12.20 28.00 -18.26
C ARG A 170 11.64 27.88 -16.86
N VAL A 171 12.31 27.06 -16.04
CA VAL A 171 12.08 27.00 -14.60
C VAL A 171 12.64 28.27 -13.94
N ILE A 172 11.79 29.28 -13.80
CA ILE A 172 12.12 30.59 -13.22
C ILE A 172 12.37 30.47 -11.72
N TYR A 173 11.70 29.54 -11.04
CA TYR A 173 11.86 29.29 -9.61
C TYR A 173 11.64 27.81 -9.28
N SER A 174 12.35 27.33 -8.26
CA SER A 174 12.18 26.05 -7.56
C SER A 174 12.55 26.30 -6.09
N ILE A 175 11.94 25.61 -5.13
CA ILE A 175 12.37 25.68 -3.74
C ILE A 175 13.69 24.92 -3.57
N ASN A 176 13.75 23.70 -4.09
CA ASN A 176 14.88 22.79 -3.85
C ASN A 176 16.11 23.12 -4.69
N LYS A 177 15.93 23.79 -5.84
CA LYS A 177 17.00 24.17 -6.79
C LYS A 177 17.82 22.95 -7.23
N ASN A 178 17.14 21.94 -7.79
CA ASN A 178 17.82 20.82 -8.43
C ASN A 178 18.39 21.22 -9.81
N ILE A 179 19.05 20.30 -10.50
CA ILE A 179 19.75 20.53 -11.78
C ILE A 179 18.84 20.93 -12.96
N ASP A 180 17.53 20.85 -12.77
CA ASP A 180 16.45 21.30 -13.65
C ASP A 180 16.10 22.79 -13.48
N PHE A 181 16.56 23.43 -12.39
CA PHE A 181 16.38 24.86 -12.18
C PHE A 181 17.04 25.67 -13.30
N ALA A 182 16.37 26.71 -13.79
CA ALA A 182 16.76 27.54 -14.93
C ALA A 182 16.76 26.86 -16.32
N VAL A 183 16.54 25.54 -16.39
CA VAL A 183 16.48 24.79 -17.66
C VAL A 183 15.14 25.04 -18.36
N SER A 184 15.16 25.05 -19.71
CA SER A 184 13.94 25.09 -20.53
C SER A 184 13.30 23.71 -20.66
N LEU A 185 11.99 23.65 -20.43
CA LEU A 185 11.14 22.47 -20.54
C LEU A 185 10.45 22.33 -21.91
N LEU A 186 10.72 23.24 -22.85
CA LEU A 186 10.20 23.12 -24.22
C LEU A 186 10.79 21.90 -24.94
N LYS A 187 12.08 21.65 -24.70
CA LYS A 187 12.78 20.47 -25.22
C LYS A 187 12.89 19.42 -24.12
N LYS A 188 12.29 18.27 -24.39
CA LYS A 188 12.38 17.09 -23.56
C LYS A 188 13.80 16.52 -23.60
N THR A 189 14.40 16.31 -22.44
CA THR A 189 15.68 15.63 -22.25
C THR A 189 15.47 14.43 -21.31
N PRO A 190 16.44 13.50 -21.22
CA PRO A 190 16.41 12.47 -20.18
C PRO A 190 16.36 13.06 -18.77
N SER A 191 16.91 14.26 -18.55
CA SER A 191 17.00 14.90 -17.24
C SER A 191 15.72 15.58 -16.76
N ASN A 192 14.81 15.95 -17.67
CA ASN A 192 13.62 16.73 -17.33
C ASN A 192 12.33 16.12 -17.91
N ASN A 193 12.35 14.83 -18.28
CA ASN A 193 11.25 14.17 -19.00
C ASN A 193 9.89 14.37 -18.33
N SER A 194 9.76 13.97 -17.06
CA SER A 194 8.51 14.06 -16.31
C SER A 194 8.05 15.51 -16.11
N LEU A 195 8.95 16.38 -15.66
CA LEU A 195 8.69 17.81 -15.48
C LEU A 195 8.28 18.51 -16.80
N SER A 196 8.91 18.15 -17.92
CA SER A 196 8.56 18.67 -19.26
C SER A 196 7.18 18.18 -19.72
N ASN A 197 6.84 16.92 -19.45
CA ASN A 197 5.52 16.38 -19.82
C ASN A 197 4.40 17.13 -19.09
N ILE A 198 4.51 17.32 -17.77
CA ILE A 198 3.48 18.06 -17.02
C ILE A 198 3.39 19.52 -17.48
N PHE A 199 4.54 20.16 -17.73
CA PHE A 199 4.57 21.52 -18.29
C PHE A 199 3.81 21.58 -19.62
N GLN A 200 4.10 20.69 -20.56
CA GLN A 200 3.46 20.66 -21.88
C GLN A 200 1.95 20.41 -21.77
N LEU A 201 1.52 19.43 -20.96
CA LEU A 201 0.10 19.11 -20.78
C LEU A 201 -0.69 20.30 -20.24
N VAL A 202 -0.16 20.99 -19.24
CA VAL A 202 -0.80 22.18 -18.65
C VAL A 202 -0.74 23.37 -19.62
N ASN A 203 0.39 23.56 -20.30
CA ASN A 203 0.55 24.68 -21.23
C ASN A 203 -0.39 24.57 -22.44
N LEU A 204 -0.66 23.36 -22.93
CA LEU A 204 -1.58 23.12 -24.04
C LEU A 204 -3.04 23.17 -23.60
N SER A 205 -3.39 22.52 -22.49
CA SER A 205 -4.79 22.40 -22.07
C SER A 205 -5.33 23.62 -21.31
N ASN A 206 -4.46 24.46 -20.75
CA ASN A 206 -4.82 25.51 -19.79
C ASN A 206 -5.64 24.98 -18.60
N GLN A 207 -5.46 23.71 -18.24
CA GLN A 207 -6.15 23.05 -17.14
C GLN A 207 -5.13 22.49 -16.16
N THR A 208 -5.58 22.28 -14.91
CA THR A 208 -4.81 21.53 -13.94
C THR A 208 -4.66 20.08 -14.41
N LYS A 209 -3.43 19.57 -14.43
CA LYS A 209 -3.10 18.20 -14.82
C LYS A 209 -2.23 17.55 -13.76
N ILE A 210 -2.31 16.23 -13.66
CA ILE A 210 -1.46 15.40 -12.83
C ILE A 210 -0.78 14.36 -13.72
N ILE A 211 0.46 14.02 -13.41
CA ILE A 211 1.17 12.91 -14.03
C ILE A 211 1.69 11.98 -12.95
N ASP A 212 1.74 10.69 -13.30
CA ASP A 212 2.15 9.62 -12.40
C ASP A 212 3.67 9.65 -12.10
N PHE A 213 4.07 8.83 -11.15
CA PHE A 213 5.41 8.50 -10.75
C PHE A 213 6.23 7.99 -11.94
N THR A 214 7.28 8.74 -12.27
CA THR A 214 8.22 8.40 -13.35
C THR A 214 9.65 8.70 -12.91
N PRO A 215 10.67 8.01 -13.46
CA PRO A 215 12.05 8.25 -13.11
C PRO A 215 12.44 9.72 -13.29
N TYR A 216 13.04 10.32 -12.25
CA TYR A 216 13.43 11.72 -12.24
C TYR A 216 14.91 11.90 -11.98
N LEU A 217 15.67 12.21 -13.04
CA LEU A 217 17.13 12.32 -12.97
C LEU A 217 17.64 13.30 -11.90
N PRO A 218 17.01 14.48 -11.67
CA PRO A 218 17.50 15.43 -10.67
C PRO A 218 17.48 14.87 -9.25
N LEU A 219 16.74 13.78 -9.01
CA LEU A 219 16.75 13.00 -7.77
C LEU A 219 17.29 11.58 -8.00
N HIS A 220 18.36 11.45 -8.79
CA HIS A 220 19.03 10.17 -9.08
C HIS A 220 18.08 9.09 -9.64
N ASN A 221 17.16 9.49 -10.52
CA ASN A 221 16.13 8.63 -11.12
C ASN A 221 15.17 7.99 -10.09
N THR A 222 15.00 8.56 -8.90
CA THR A 222 13.86 8.17 -8.04
C THR A 222 12.56 8.49 -8.76
N HIS A 223 11.51 7.71 -8.49
CA HIS A 223 10.21 7.94 -9.10
C HIS A 223 9.51 9.08 -8.38
N VAL A 224 9.03 10.07 -9.14
CA VAL A 224 8.26 11.19 -8.59
C VAL A 224 7.08 11.51 -9.48
N ALA A 225 6.02 12.05 -8.88
CA ALA A 225 4.83 12.51 -9.56
C ALA A 225 4.71 14.03 -9.48
N PHE A 226 4.02 14.63 -10.46
CA PHE A 226 3.84 16.08 -10.52
C PHE A 226 2.39 16.44 -10.78
N ILE A 227 1.97 17.57 -10.21
CA ILE A 227 0.71 18.24 -10.53
C ILE A 227 1.02 19.67 -10.95
N GLY A 228 0.38 20.16 -12.01
CA GLY A 228 0.61 21.50 -12.55
C GLY A 228 -0.67 22.22 -12.89
N THR A 229 -0.64 23.55 -12.84
CA THR A 229 -1.79 24.42 -13.15
C THR A 229 -1.33 25.76 -13.73
N PRO A 230 -2.09 26.41 -14.64
CA PRO A 230 -1.70 27.72 -15.16
C PRO A 230 -1.81 28.82 -14.09
N ILE A 231 -0.89 29.78 -14.14
CA ILE A 231 -0.93 31.03 -13.38
C ILE A 231 -1.48 32.12 -14.30
N LEU A 232 -2.57 32.76 -13.89
CA LEU A 232 -3.26 33.78 -14.67
C LEU A 232 -3.12 35.16 -14.03
N LEU A 233 -2.80 36.17 -14.83
CA LEU A 233 -2.88 37.59 -14.48
C LEU A 233 -3.84 38.26 -15.48
N ASN A 234 -4.94 38.85 -15.00
CA ASN A 234 -5.96 39.47 -15.85
C ASN A 234 -6.46 38.54 -16.98
N LYS A 235 -6.68 37.25 -16.67
CA LYS A 235 -7.05 36.17 -17.62
C LYS A 235 -5.95 35.79 -18.62
N GLN A 236 -4.81 36.46 -18.64
CA GLN A 236 -3.65 36.06 -19.44
C GLN A 236 -2.80 35.06 -18.66
N LYS A 237 -2.44 33.94 -19.29
CA LYS A 237 -1.51 32.98 -18.72
C LYS A 237 -0.09 33.54 -18.74
N ILE A 238 0.51 33.71 -17.57
CA ILE A 238 1.85 34.30 -17.39
C ILE A 238 2.91 33.31 -16.92
N GLY A 239 2.48 32.10 -16.53
CA GLY A 239 3.36 31.04 -16.07
C GLY A 239 2.57 29.77 -15.74
N ILE A 240 3.28 28.75 -15.28
CA ILE A 240 2.72 27.49 -14.79
C ILE A 240 3.31 27.23 -13.42
N LEU A 241 2.42 26.95 -12.45
CA LEU A 241 2.79 26.46 -11.13
C LEU A 241 2.83 24.94 -11.22
N ILE A 242 3.96 24.33 -10.85
CA ILE A 242 4.13 22.88 -10.79
C ILE A 242 4.54 22.50 -9.37
N LEU A 243 3.91 21.47 -8.82
CA LEU A 243 4.24 20.91 -7.52
C LEU A 243 4.72 19.47 -7.72
N GLN A 244 5.83 19.12 -7.07
CA GLN A 244 6.22 17.72 -6.91
C GLN A 244 5.42 17.13 -5.75
N ILE A 245 4.72 16.01 -6.01
CA ILE A 245 3.88 15.34 -5.00
C ILE A 245 4.79 14.70 -3.95
N ASN A 246 4.44 14.89 -2.67
CA ASN A 246 5.11 14.21 -1.56
C ASN A 246 4.70 12.72 -1.52
N SER A 247 5.66 11.88 -1.88
CA SER A 247 5.50 10.43 -1.89
C SER A 247 5.48 9.83 -0.48
N GLU A 248 6.18 10.45 0.47
CA GLU A 248 6.14 10.06 1.88
C GLU A 248 4.73 10.23 2.45
N HIS A 249 4.00 11.27 2.06
CA HIS A 249 2.61 11.46 2.50
C HIS A 249 1.69 10.35 2.01
N ILE A 250 1.81 9.94 0.73
CA ILE A 250 1.08 8.79 0.19
C ILE A 250 1.48 7.52 0.96
N ASN A 251 2.78 7.32 1.18
CA ASN A 251 3.30 6.17 1.91
C ASN A 251 2.75 6.11 3.35
N ASN A 252 2.67 7.25 4.03
CA ASN A 252 2.15 7.35 5.39
C ASN A 252 0.65 7.07 5.46
N ILE A 253 -0.14 7.48 4.47
CA ILE A 253 -1.55 7.09 4.36
C ILE A 253 -1.66 5.56 4.21
N MET A 254 -0.94 5.00 3.24
CA MET A 254 -1.02 3.57 2.92
C MET A 254 -0.54 2.66 4.05
N THR A 255 0.49 3.07 4.78
CA THR A 255 1.08 2.31 5.89
C THR A 255 0.51 2.65 7.27
N HIS A 256 -0.46 3.57 7.34
CA HIS A 256 -0.96 4.13 8.60
C HIS A 256 0.18 4.69 9.48
N ASN A 257 1.11 5.43 8.87
CA ASN A 257 2.36 5.88 9.48
C ASN A 257 3.21 4.73 10.05
N LYS A 258 3.27 3.60 9.33
CA LYS A 258 3.96 2.36 9.73
C LYS A 258 3.41 1.72 11.01
N LYS A 259 2.12 1.90 11.29
CA LYS A 259 1.44 1.37 12.48
C LYS A 259 0.35 0.37 12.11
N TRP A 260 0.73 -0.69 11.40
CA TRP A 260 -0.19 -1.74 10.94
C TRP A 260 -0.99 -2.39 12.08
N GLN A 261 -0.35 -2.60 13.23
CA GLN A 261 -0.99 -3.19 14.41
C GLN A 261 -2.13 -2.30 14.96
N SER A 262 -2.02 -0.97 14.92
CA SER A 262 -3.10 -0.09 15.39
C SER A 262 -4.26 0.04 14.41
N GLU A 263 -4.00 -0.16 13.11
CA GLU A 263 -5.04 -0.33 12.08
C GLU A 263 -5.66 -1.74 12.12
N LYS A 264 -5.18 -2.59 13.03
CA LYS A 264 -5.52 -4.01 13.16
C LYS A 264 -5.24 -4.79 11.88
N SER A 265 -4.28 -4.41 11.05
CA SER A 265 -4.00 -5.10 9.79
C SER A 265 -3.45 -6.52 9.97
N GLY A 266 -3.16 -6.95 11.20
CA GLY A 266 -2.58 -8.25 11.48
C GLY A 266 -1.05 -8.23 11.32
N ASP A 267 -0.46 -9.41 11.38
CA ASP A 267 1.00 -9.56 11.39
C ASP A 267 1.59 -9.44 9.98
N THR A 268 0.84 -9.85 8.96
CA THR A 268 1.26 -9.90 7.56
C THR A 268 0.47 -8.93 6.68
N GLY A 269 -0.61 -8.35 7.20
CA GLY A 269 -1.50 -7.52 6.38
C GLY A 269 -0.83 -6.24 5.88
N GLU A 270 -1.12 -5.92 4.63
CA GLU A 270 -0.50 -4.83 3.88
C GLU A 270 -1.56 -4.04 3.10
N SER A 271 -1.27 -2.79 2.78
CA SER A 271 -2.03 -2.05 1.77
C SER A 271 -1.09 -1.35 0.82
N TYR A 272 -1.35 -1.48 -0.47
CA TYR A 272 -0.52 -0.87 -1.50
C TYR A 272 -1.34 -0.41 -2.70
N ILE A 273 -0.76 0.51 -3.46
CA ILE A 273 -1.35 1.00 -4.71
C ILE A 273 -0.50 0.49 -5.86
N VAL A 274 -1.14 -0.09 -6.88
CA VAL A 274 -0.50 -0.47 -8.15
C VAL A 274 -1.06 0.42 -9.26
N ALA A 275 -0.17 0.98 -10.07
CA ALA A 275 -0.57 1.75 -11.25
C ALA A 275 -0.67 0.87 -12.50
N ILE A 276 -1.16 1.44 -13.60
CA ILE A 276 -1.32 0.74 -14.89
C ILE A 276 -0.01 0.17 -15.46
N ASP A 277 1.15 0.70 -15.05
CA ASP A 277 2.46 0.17 -15.41
C ASP A 277 2.87 -1.08 -14.59
N GLY A 278 1.99 -1.55 -13.71
CA GLY A 278 2.21 -2.72 -12.86
C GLY A 278 3.12 -2.45 -11.66
N THR A 279 3.52 -1.21 -11.39
CA THR A 279 4.44 -0.89 -10.29
C THR A 279 3.75 -0.20 -9.10
N MET A 280 4.34 -0.36 -7.91
CA MET A 280 3.80 0.20 -6.67
C MET A 280 3.89 1.73 -6.58
N ARG A 281 3.02 2.37 -5.78
CA ARG A 281 3.02 3.82 -5.48
C ARG A 281 3.24 4.18 -4.00
N ASN A 282 3.46 3.17 -3.17
CA ASN A 282 3.94 3.29 -1.80
C ASN A 282 4.94 2.16 -1.53
N ASP A 283 5.66 2.26 -0.42
CA ASP A 283 6.60 1.23 -0.04
C ASP A 283 5.89 0.00 0.52
N SER A 284 6.43 -1.17 0.20
CA SER A 284 6.04 -2.44 0.80
C SER A 284 6.28 -2.44 2.31
N ARG A 285 5.35 -3.03 3.07
CA ARG A 285 5.50 -3.29 4.50
C ARG A 285 6.73 -4.15 4.79
N LYS A 286 6.95 -5.22 4.01
CA LYS A 286 8.12 -6.10 4.20
C LYS A 286 9.42 -5.35 3.97
N LEU A 287 9.49 -4.44 3.00
CA LEU A 287 10.67 -3.57 2.82
C LEU A 287 10.94 -2.72 4.07
N ILE A 288 9.89 -2.25 4.75
CA ILE A 288 10.00 -1.38 5.92
C ILE A 288 10.35 -2.15 7.20
N GLU A 289 9.69 -3.27 7.47
CA GLU A 289 9.86 -4.05 8.71
C GLU A 289 10.97 -5.11 8.61
N TYR A 290 11.16 -5.72 7.44
CA TYR A 290 11.99 -6.91 7.23
C TYR A 290 12.80 -6.82 5.93
N LYS A 291 13.58 -5.74 5.78
CA LYS A 291 14.26 -5.38 4.52
C LYS A 291 15.06 -6.52 3.89
N GLU A 292 15.89 -7.25 4.66
CA GLU A 292 16.73 -8.30 4.09
C GLU A 292 15.88 -9.48 3.59
N ASP A 293 14.88 -9.90 4.35
CA ASP A 293 13.95 -10.97 3.94
C ASP A 293 13.15 -10.57 2.71
N TYR A 294 12.72 -9.30 2.64
CA TYR A 294 12.06 -8.75 1.45
C TYR A 294 12.96 -8.80 0.22
N LEU A 295 14.23 -8.40 0.33
CA LEU A 295 15.16 -8.41 -0.79
C LEU A 295 15.41 -9.84 -1.29
N LEU A 296 15.50 -10.82 -0.39
CA LEU A 296 15.62 -12.24 -0.75
C LEU A 296 14.35 -12.74 -1.44
N ALA A 297 13.17 -12.43 -0.88
CA ALA A 297 11.90 -12.89 -1.41
C ALA A 297 11.64 -12.39 -2.84
N ILE A 298 11.86 -11.09 -3.11
CA ILE A 298 11.63 -10.55 -4.46
C ILE A 298 12.67 -11.03 -5.48
N GLU A 299 13.89 -11.34 -5.05
CA GLU A 299 14.91 -11.95 -5.91
C GLU A 299 14.49 -13.39 -6.29
N GLN A 300 14.00 -14.16 -5.32
CA GLN A 300 13.49 -15.52 -5.52
C GLN A 300 12.23 -15.54 -6.40
N ALA A 301 11.33 -14.55 -6.23
CA ALA A 301 10.15 -14.35 -7.06
C ALA A 301 10.47 -13.86 -8.50
N GLY A 302 11.76 -13.72 -8.83
CA GLY A 302 12.22 -13.43 -10.19
C GLY A 302 12.24 -11.95 -10.56
N LEU A 303 12.18 -11.03 -9.60
CA LEU A 303 12.36 -9.61 -9.89
C LEU A 303 13.78 -9.37 -10.46
N PRO A 304 13.92 -8.67 -11.60
CA PRO A 304 15.23 -8.46 -12.22
C PRO A 304 16.26 -7.85 -11.26
N ASN A 305 17.48 -8.41 -11.23
CA ASN A 305 18.54 -8.00 -10.29
C ASN A 305 18.88 -6.49 -10.36
N ASN A 306 18.76 -5.87 -11.55
CA ASN A 306 18.95 -4.43 -11.69
C ASN A 306 17.87 -3.61 -10.95
N ILE A 307 16.65 -4.13 -10.80
CA ILE A 307 15.57 -3.54 -10.01
C ILE A 307 15.81 -3.80 -8.52
N VAL A 308 16.12 -5.03 -8.12
CA VAL A 308 16.45 -5.40 -6.73
C VAL A 308 17.58 -4.50 -6.20
N THR A 309 18.64 -4.32 -6.98
CA THR A 309 19.76 -3.42 -6.65
C THR A 309 19.29 -1.96 -6.47
N LYS A 310 18.40 -1.46 -7.34
CA LYS A 310 17.84 -0.10 -7.20
C LYS A 310 16.99 0.03 -5.94
N ILE A 311 16.15 -0.95 -5.64
CA ILE A 311 15.34 -0.98 -4.42
C ILE A 311 16.24 -0.97 -3.19
N LYS A 312 17.29 -1.80 -3.16
CA LYS A 312 18.27 -1.85 -2.06
C LYS A 312 18.99 -0.52 -1.85
N LEU A 313 19.50 0.08 -2.93
CA LEU A 313 20.26 1.33 -2.91
C LEU A 313 19.40 2.55 -2.54
N LYS A 314 18.19 2.61 -3.09
CA LYS A 314 17.26 3.75 -2.88
C LYS A 314 16.38 3.59 -1.66
N ASN A 315 16.34 2.39 -1.08
CA ASN A 315 15.51 2.03 0.05
C ASN A 315 14.02 2.34 -0.18
N THR A 316 13.52 2.04 -1.37
CA THR A 316 12.11 2.25 -1.74
C THR A 316 11.67 1.24 -2.80
N SER A 317 10.41 0.86 -2.76
CA SER A 317 9.75 0.04 -3.80
C SER A 317 8.87 0.87 -4.75
N ILE A 318 8.71 2.17 -4.49
CA ILE A 318 7.88 3.08 -5.30
C ILE A 318 8.41 3.15 -6.75
N GLY A 319 7.54 2.77 -7.69
CA GLY A 319 7.84 2.69 -9.12
C GLY A 319 8.88 1.62 -9.49
N LEU A 320 9.25 0.73 -8.55
CA LEU A 320 10.28 -0.30 -8.76
C LEU A 320 9.74 -1.71 -8.52
N GLN A 321 8.98 -1.93 -7.46
CA GLN A 321 8.35 -3.24 -7.23
C GLN A 321 7.27 -3.47 -8.27
N ILE A 322 7.42 -4.55 -9.04
CA ILE A 322 6.44 -4.99 -10.02
C ILE A 322 5.45 -5.93 -9.34
N VAL A 323 4.17 -5.75 -9.64
CA VAL A 323 3.06 -6.58 -9.17
C VAL A 323 2.33 -7.08 -10.41
N ASN A 324 2.56 -8.35 -10.75
CA ASN A 324 1.99 -8.98 -11.95
C ASN A 324 0.60 -9.56 -11.65
N THR A 325 -0.39 -8.73 -11.37
CA THR A 325 -1.77 -9.19 -11.15
C THR A 325 -2.69 -8.83 -12.31
N LEU A 326 -3.58 -9.77 -12.67
CA LEU A 326 -4.62 -9.60 -13.70
C LEU A 326 -5.64 -8.48 -13.33
N GLU A 327 -5.62 -8.05 -12.07
CA GLU A 327 -6.57 -7.18 -11.38
C GLU A 327 -6.24 -5.68 -11.50
N THR A 328 -5.16 -5.34 -12.21
CA THR A 328 -4.83 -3.94 -12.57
C THR A 328 -5.85 -3.29 -13.51
N LYS A 329 -6.85 -4.04 -13.99
CA LYS A 329 -7.96 -3.55 -14.81
C LYS A 329 -9.16 -3.16 -13.96
N ALA A 330 -9.28 -1.87 -13.63
CA ALA A 330 -10.50 -1.11 -13.27
C ALA A 330 -11.73 -1.85 -12.66
N ILE A 331 -11.52 -2.90 -11.87
CA ILE A 331 -12.58 -3.75 -11.30
C ILE A 331 -12.42 -3.72 -9.78
N THR A 332 -13.55 -3.76 -9.07
CA THR A 332 -13.59 -3.94 -7.62
C THR A 332 -13.81 -5.40 -7.32
N GLY A 333 -13.01 -5.98 -6.42
CA GLY A 333 -13.08 -7.41 -6.16
C GLY A 333 -12.47 -7.84 -4.84
N LEU A 334 -12.64 -9.14 -4.61
CA LEU A 334 -11.99 -9.94 -3.58
C LEU A 334 -11.45 -11.19 -4.29
N ASP A 335 -10.20 -11.54 -4.04
CA ASP A 335 -9.60 -12.75 -4.61
C ASP A 335 -8.52 -13.34 -3.69
N LEU A 336 -8.08 -14.56 -4.00
CA LEU A 336 -6.92 -15.24 -3.43
C LEU A 336 -5.90 -15.45 -4.56
N TYR A 337 -4.74 -14.82 -4.46
CA TYR A 337 -3.69 -14.94 -5.48
C TYR A 337 -2.29 -14.97 -4.88
N ILE A 338 -1.30 -15.27 -5.72
CA ILE A 338 0.12 -15.27 -5.35
C ILE A 338 0.68 -13.85 -5.51
N ASP A 339 1.12 -13.26 -4.41
CA ASP A 339 1.63 -11.89 -4.36
C ASP A 339 3.02 -11.74 -5.02
N TYR A 340 3.57 -10.53 -4.94
CA TYR A 340 4.88 -10.20 -5.49
C TYR A 340 6.06 -10.85 -4.73
N ASN A 341 5.79 -11.59 -3.64
CA ASN A 341 6.75 -12.35 -2.85
C ASN A 341 6.55 -13.87 -2.99
N ASP A 342 5.78 -14.33 -3.99
CA ASP A 342 5.44 -15.74 -4.20
C ASP A 342 4.63 -16.39 -3.05
N GLU A 343 3.84 -15.60 -2.31
CA GLU A 343 2.99 -16.10 -1.23
C GLU A 343 1.50 -15.93 -1.54
N PHE A 344 0.67 -16.90 -1.12
CA PHE A 344 -0.78 -16.77 -1.23
C PHE A 344 -1.31 -15.68 -0.29
N VAL A 345 -2.08 -14.75 -0.84
CA VAL A 345 -2.70 -13.65 -0.10
C VAL A 345 -4.18 -13.53 -0.44
N PHE A 346 -5.00 -13.32 0.59
CA PHE A 346 -6.33 -12.79 0.39
C PHE A 346 -6.22 -11.30 0.09
N ALA A 347 -6.91 -10.83 -0.93
CA ALA A 347 -6.82 -9.45 -1.38
C ALA A 347 -8.20 -8.84 -1.62
N ALA A 348 -8.38 -7.59 -1.17
CA ALA A 348 -9.47 -6.72 -1.58
C ALA A 348 -8.89 -5.58 -2.42
N PHE A 349 -9.44 -5.37 -3.62
CA PHE A 349 -8.92 -4.35 -4.54
C PHE A 349 -10.03 -3.53 -5.21
N THR A 350 -9.71 -2.29 -5.58
CA THR A 350 -10.62 -1.35 -6.28
C THR A 350 -9.81 -0.28 -6.99
N PRO A 351 -10.24 0.20 -8.19
CA PRO A 351 -9.67 1.39 -8.79
C PRO A 351 -9.96 2.64 -7.94
N LEU A 352 -9.03 3.60 -8.03
CA LEU A 352 -9.15 4.94 -7.48
C LEU A 352 -9.72 5.89 -8.54
N ASN A 353 -10.57 6.83 -8.12
CA ASN A 353 -11.15 7.87 -8.97
C ASN A 353 -10.35 9.18 -8.87
N ILE A 354 -9.20 9.24 -9.56
CA ILE A 354 -8.23 10.34 -9.40
C ILE A 354 -7.72 10.88 -10.74
N PHE A 355 -8.31 11.97 -11.23
CA PHE A 355 -7.82 12.85 -12.34
C PHE A 355 -7.03 12.19 -13.49
N GLY A 356 -7.47 11.03 -13.99
CA GLY A 356 -6.83 10.33 -15.12
C GLY A 356 -5.63 9.44 -14.74
N LEU A 357 -5.27 9.34 -13.47
CA LEU A 357 -4.37 8.31 -12.97
C LEU A 357 -5.12 6.98 -12.85
N GLN A 358 -4.55 5.93 -13.42
CA GLN A 358 -5.11 4.57 -13.39
C GLN A 358 -4.42 3.79 -12.27
N TRP A 359 -4.87 4.04 -11.04
CA TRP A 359 -4.35 3.38 -9.85
C TRP A 359 -5.42 2.45 -9.26
N THR A 360 -4.99 1.29 -8.80
CA THR A 360 -5.79 0.33 -8.04
C THR A 360 -5.19 0.21 -6.65
N VAL A 361 -6.02 0.35 -5.62
CA VAL A 361 -5.61 0.13 -4.23
C VAL A 361 -5.95 -1.29 -3.82
N PHE A 362 -5.03 -1.90 -3.09
CA PHE A 362 -5.10 -3.25 -2.56
C PHE A 362 -5.00 -3.21 -1.03
N ALA A 363 -5.75 -4.06 -0.36
CA ALA A 363 -5.52 -4.46 1.01
C ALA A 363 -5.40 -5.99 1.03
N THR A 364 -4.30 -6.50 1.57
CA THR A 364 -3.95 -7.93 1.52
C THR A 364 -3.58 -8.46 2.90
N ILE A 365 -3.66 -9.78 3.05
CA ILE A 365 -3.18 -10.54 4.22
C ILE A 365 -2.76 -11.93 3.75
N GLN A 366 -1.68 -12.49 4.30
CA GLN A 366 -1.22 -13.83 3.91
C GLN A 366 -2.24 -14.89 4.32
N GLU A 367 -2.43 -15.89 3.45
CA GLU A 367 -3.31 -17.03 3.71
C GLU A 367 -2.87 -17.77 4.99
N ASN A 368 -1.56 -17.92 5.21
CA ASN A 368 -1.02 -18.61 6.38
C ASN A 368 -1.45 -17.95 7.71
N GLU A 369 -1.46 -16.62 7.82
CA GLU A 369 -1.93 -15.93 9.03
C GLU A 369 -3.42 -16.21 9.29
N VAL A 370 -4.22 -16.25 8.23
CA VAL A 370 -5.65 -16.57 8.31
C VAL A 370 -5.83 -18.02 8.76
N LEU A 371 -5.07 -18.96 8.18
CA LEU A 371 -5.11 -20.38 8.53
C LEU A 371 -4.63 -20.64 9.96
N GLU A 372 -3.56 -19.99 10.41
CA GLU A 372 -3.10 -20.06 11.80
C GLU A 372 -4.15 -19.54 12.80
N THR A 373 -4.90 -18.51 12.39
CA THR A 373 -6.03 -18.03 13.18
C THR A 373 -7.11 -19.10 13.26
N VAL A 374 -7.46 -19.75 12.14
CA VAL A 374 -8.41 -20.87 12.10
C VAL A 374 -7.96 -22.00 13.04
N THR A 375 -6.72 -22.49 12.89
CA THR A 375 -6.22 -23.63 13.68
C THR A 375 -6.22 -23.34 15.17
N ARG A 376 -5.78 -22.14 15.58
CA ARG A 376 -5.80 -21.74 17.00
C ARG A 376 -7.21 -21.74 17.60
N PHE A 377 -8.22 -21.31 16.84
CA PHE A 377 -9.61 -21.34 17.29
C PHE A 377 -10.19 -22.75 17.30
N THR A 378 -9.91 -23.56 16.27
CA THR A 378 -10.38 -24.94 16.20
C THR A 378 -9.80 -25.77 17.33
N ASP A 379 -8.49 -25.70 17.59
CA ASP A 379 -7.82 -26.49 18.62
C ASP A 379 -8.37 -26.20 20.02
N LYS A 380 -8.61 -24.93 20.33
CA LYS A 380 -9.19 -24.55 21.63
C LYS A 380 -10.62 -25.07 21.81
N ILE A 381 -11.41 -25.07 20.74
CA ILE A 381 -12.80 -25.54 20.77
C ILE A 381 -12.85 -27.05 20.80
N THR A 382 -12.03 -27.74 20.01
CA THR A 382 -11.94 -29.21 19.99
C THR A 382 -11.51 -29.74 21.35
N ASP A 383 -10.51 -29.13 22.00
CA ASP A 383 -10.10 -29.48 23.36
C ASP A 383 -11.25 -29.36 24.36
N THR A 384 -12.02 -28.27 24.27
CA THR A 384 -13.18 -28.03 25.14
C THR A 384 -14.28 -29.08 24.89
N ILE A 385 -14.55 -29.42 23.63
CA ILE A 385 -15.53 -30.45 23.25
C ILE A 385 -15.10 -31.82 23.76
N ILE A 386 -13.81 -32.18 23.63
CA ILE A 386 -13.26 -33.44 24.12
C ILE A 386 -13.43 -33.53 25.64
N GLN A 387 -13.11 -32.46 26.39
CA GLN A 387 -13.29 -32.42 27.84
C GLN A 387 -14.77 -32.62 28.25
N ILE A 388 -15.69 -31.91 27.59
CA ILE A 388 -17.14 -32.08 27.82
C ILE A 388 -17.58 -33.51 27.51
N THR A 389 -17.11 -34.07 26.40
CA THR A 389 -17.43 -35.44 25.97
C THR A 389 -16.96 -36.46 26.98
N VAL A 390 -15.75 -36.32 27.52
CA VAL A 390 -15.22 -37.19 28.58
C VAL A 390 -16.09 -37.10 29.83
N ILE A 391 -16.51 -35.90 30.25
CA ILE A 391 -17.40 -35.71 31.40
C ILE A 391 -18.77 -36.39 31.15
N ILE A 392 -19.36 -36.21 29.97
CA ILE A 392 -20.63 -36.84 29.59
C ILE A 392 -20.49 -38.36 29.62
N LEU A 393 -19.38 -38.91 29.09
CA LEU A 393 -19.13 -40.35 29.12
C LEU A 393 -19.03 -40.86 30.56
N ILE A 394 -18.30 -40.17 31.45
CA ILE A 394 -18.19 -40.56 32.86
C ILE A 394 -19.57 -40.56 33.53
N ILE A 395 -20.35 -39.49 33.37
CA ILE A 395 -21.68 -39.37 33.97
C ILE A 395 -22.64 -40.42 33.42
N THR A 396 -22.66 -40.62 32.10
CA THR A 396 -23.57 -41.58 31.45
C THR A 396 -23.25 -43.01 31.91
N ASN A 397 -21.97 -43.37 31.98
CA ASN A 397 -21.55 -44.67 32.49
C ASN A 397 -21.87 -44.85 33.98
N LEU A 398 -21.69 -43.82 34.80
CA LEU A 398 -22.04 -43.86 36.23
C LEU A 398 -23.56 -44.05 36.43
N ILE A 399 -24.38 -43.35 35.66
CA ILE A 399 -25.84 -43.49 35.68
C ILE A 399 -26.26 -44.89 35.23
N LEU A 400 -25.70 -45.40 34.14
CA LEU A 400 -25.97 -46.76 33.68
C LEU A 400 -25.56 -47.80 34.73
N TRP A 401 -24.46 -47.58 35.44
CA TRP A 401 -24.04 -48.44 36.55
C TRP A 401 -25.01 -48.40 37.74
N LEU A 402 -25.56 -47.23 38.09
CA LEU A 402 -26.52 -47.07 39.20
C LEU A 402 -27.93 -47.61 38.89
N ILE A 403 -28.43 -47.40 37.66
CA ILE A 403 -29.82 -47.73 37.30
C ILE A 403 -30.02 -49.22 37.08
N ILE A 404 -29.00 -49.95 36.61
CA ILE A 404 -29.15 -51.37 36.28
C ILE A 404 -29.14 -52.19 37.59
N PRO A 405 -30.29 -52.75 38.03
CA PRO A 405 -30.33 -53.46 39.29
C PRO A 405 -29.47 -54.73 39.22
N THR A 406 -28.62 -54.93 40.23
CA THR A 406 -27.89 -56.19 40.48
C THR A 406 -28.81 -57.35 40.89
N GLN A 407 -30.13 -57.16 40.87
CA GLN A 407 -31.05 -58.22 41.25
C GLN A 407 -30.97 -59.37 40.24
N PRO A 408 -30.82 -60.62 40.72
CA PRO A 408 -30.87 -61.77 39.83
C PRO A 408 -32.21 -61.73 39.10
N LEU A 409 -32.18 -62.00 37.79
CA LEU A 409 -33.40 -62.34 37.05
C LEU A 409 -34.09 -63.44 37.86
N ILE A 410 -35.21 -63.12 38.51
CA ILE A 410 -36.13 -64.14 38.97
C ILE A 410 -36.64 -64.76 37.68
N VAL A 411 -35.97 -65.80 37.23
CA VAL A 411 -36.50 -66.67 36.19
C VAL A 411 -37.82 -67.16 36.78
N PRO A 412 -38.99 -66.78 36.25
CA PRO A 412 -40.22 -67.43 36.69
C PRO A 412 -39.97 -68.92 36.49
N LYS A 413 -40.14 -69.74 37.54
CA LYS A 413 -40.02 -71.19 37.44
C LYS A 413 -41.02 -71.63 36.37
N GLY A 414 -40.56 -71.73 35.11
CA GLY A 414 -41.32 -72.35 34.06
C GLY A 414 -41.60 -73.77 34.51
N TYR A 415 -42.87 -74.19 34.44
CA TYR A 415 -43.20 -75.57 34.71
C TYR A 415 -42.32 -76.45 33.82
N THR A 416 -41.59 -77.38 34.44
CA THR A 416 -40.88 -78.41 33.66
C THR A 416 -41.88 -79.18 32.82
N ILE A 417 -41.48 -79.66 31.64
CA ILE A 417 -42.32 -80.51 30.77
C ILE A 417 -43.00 -81.63 31.58
N LYS A 418 -42.30 -82.17 32.58
CA LYS A 418 -42.84 -83.16 33.53
C LYS A 418 -44.02 -82.64 34.35
N GLN A 419 -43.96 -81.41 34.86
CA GLN A 419 -45.07 -80.78 35.58
C GLN A 419 -46.26 -80.45 34.67
N ILE A 420 -46.00 -80.04 33.42
CA ILE A 420 -47.04 -79.81 32.41
C ILE A 420 -47.77 -81.13 32.09
N ILE A 421 -47.02 -82.22 31.85
CA ILE A 421 -47.57 -83.56 31.60
C ILE A 421 -48.37 -84.06 32.82
N THR A 422 -47.88 -83.83 34.04
CA THR A 422 -48.57 -84.25 35.27
C THR A 422 -49.89 -83.49 35.47
N HIS A 423 -49.95 -82.22 35.07
CA HIS A 423 -51.17 -81.42 35.13
C HIS A 423 -52.19 -81.85 34.06
N ILE A 424 -51.72 -82.14 32.84
CA ILE A 424 -52.57 -82.66 31.75
C ILE A 424 -53.17 -84.03 32.11
N ASN A 425 -52.39 -84.91 32.73
CA ASN A 425 -52.87 -86.23 33.16
C ASN A 425 -53.84 -86.18 34.35
N LYS A 426 -53.93 -85.06 35.07
CA LYS A 426 -54.93 -84.84 36.14
C LYS A 426 -56.27 -84.31 35.62
N LEU A 427 -56.33 -83.88 34.35
CA LEU A 427 -57.51 -83.34 33.68
C LEU A 427 -58.23 -84.39 32.81
N LYS A 428 -57.73 -85.63 32.78
CA LYS A 428 -58.42 -86.84 32.31
C LYS A 428 -58.85 -87.64 33.52
#